data_AF-A0A5J9TPC2-F1
#
_entry.id   AF-A0A5J9TPC2-F1
#
_cell.length_a   1.000
_cell.length_b   1.000
_cell.length_c   1.000
_cell.angle_alpha   90.00
_cell.angle_beta   90.00
_cell.angle_gamma   90.00
#
_symmetry.space_group_name_H-M   'P 1'
#
loop_
_entity.id
_entity.type
_entity.pdbx_description
1 polymer ?
#
loop_
_entity_poly.entity_id
_entity_poly.type
_entity_poly.pdbx_seq_one_letter_code
_entity_poly.pdbx_strand_id
1 'polypeptide(L)'
;MSSANAKQHLLLLVVVVALSSSLLAVDGRRRPVHLRLYMHDVIGGQERTAIRLIWGAGPAHTSMPGRSFGDTVAIDDLVTEGPDSSSRPIGRAQGTYMLTSQHEAVIVVSITVVLTGGPYNGSTVVVAGRDRIYDETRELAVVGGTGRLREAAGYVLWTTAKVLSDIHMVLELDVHATVPDNNPAAASRACRSSSSPSSLAMATATASE
;
A
#
# COMPACT_ATOMS: atom_id res chain seq x y z
N MET A 1 -4.76 2.16 58.19
CA MET A 1 -5.29 2.25 56.81
C MET A 1 -5.77 0.85 56.41
N SER A 2 -7.06 0.69 56.07
CA SER A 2 -7.75 -0.61 56.05
C SER A 2 -7.30 -1.50 54.88
N SER A 3 -7.09 -2.80 55.16
CA SER A 3 -6.80 -3.88 54.19
C SER A 3 -7.77 -3.90 52.99
N ALA A 4 -8.98 -3.39 53.17
CA ALA A 4 -9.98 -3.24 52.10
C ALA A 4 -9.52 -2.28 50.99
N ASN A 5 -8.88 -1.16 51.32
CA ASN A 5 -8.43 -0.17 50.34
C ASN A 5 -7.27 -0.74 49.50
N ALA A 6 -6.37 -1.51 50.11
CA ALA A 6 -5.26 -2.16 49.39
C ALA A 6 -5.75 -3.20 48.37
N LYS A 7 -6.77 -3.99 48.73
CA LYS A 7 -7.41 -4.96 47.81
C LYS A 7 -8.13 -4.27 46.67
N GLN A 8 -8.78 -3.14 46.94
CA GLN A 8 -9.52 -2.38 45.93
C GLN A 8 -8.57 -1.69 44.94
N HIS A 9 -7.46 -1.13 45.40
CA HIS A 9 -6.41 -0.60 44.51
C HIS A 9 -5.73 -1.69 43.68
N LEU A 10 -5.46 -2.86 44.26
CA LEU A 10 -4.90 -4.00 43.53
C LEU A 10 -5.86 -4.52 42.45
N LEU A 11 -7.16 -4.60 42.75
CA LEU A 11 -8.19 -5.00 41.79
C LEU A 11 -8.31 -4.00 40.63
N LEU A 12 -8.29 -2.69 40.93
CA LEU A 12 -8.27 -1.64 39.91
C LEU A 12 -7.04 -1.72 39.01
N LEU A 13 -5.85 -1.96 39.58
CA LEU A 13 -4.62 -2.13 38.80
C LEU A 13 -4.71 -3.33 37.85
N VAL A 14 -5.23 -4.47 38.33
CA VAL A 14 -5.41 -5.67 37.50
C VAL A 14 -6.41 -5.42 36.36
N VAL A 15 -7.51 -4.70 36.61
CA VAL A 15 -8.49 -4.35 35.58
C VAL A 15 -7.88 -3.40 34.54
N VAL A 16 -7.11 -2.39 34.96
CA VAL A 16 -6.42 -1.47 34.04
C VAL A 16 -5.39 -2.21 33.19
N VAL A 17 -4.59 -3.10 33.79
CA VAL A 17 -3.63 -3.93 33.06
C VAL A 17 -4.36 -4.85 32.08
N ALA A 18 -5.41 -5.55 32.50
CA ALA A 18 -6.18 -6.44 31.63
C ALA A 18 -6.87 -5.71 30.47
N LEU A 19 -7.37 -4.49 30.68
CA LEU A 19 -7.95 -3.64 29.62
C LEU A 19 -6.87 -3.11 28.67
N SER A 20 -5.67 -2.79 29.17
CA SER A 20 -4.55 -2.38 28.32
C SER A 20 -4.02 -3.52 27.44
N SER A 21 -4.03 -4.77 27.94
CA SER A 21 -3.63 -5.96 27.18
C SER A 21 -4.60 -6.28 26.04
N SER A 22 -5.91 -6.07 26.23
CA SER A 22 -6.92 -6.32 25.20
C SER A 22 -6.99 -5.23 24.14
N LEU A 23 -6.56 -4.00 24.45
CA LEU A 23 -6.40 -2.91 23.48
C LEU A 23 -5.18 -3.10 22.55
N LEU A 24 -4.16 -3.85 22.97
CA LEU A 24 -2.93 -4.08 22.21
C LEU A 24 -2.93 -5.39 21.40
N ALA A 25 -3.92 -6.26 21.58
CA ALA A 25 -4.01 -7.55 20.91
C ALA A 25 -4.93 -7.52 19.67
N VAL A 26 -4.66 -6.63 18.72
CA VAL A 26 -5.00 -6.89 17.31
C VAL A 26 -3.71 -7.30 16.62
N ASP A 27 -3.22 -8.51 16.92
CA ASP A 27 -2.22 -9.14 16.05
C ASP A 27 -2.96 -9.72 14.83
N GLY A 28 -3.47 -8.79 14.01
CA GLY A 28 -4.14 -9.09 12.77
C GLY A 28 -3.10 -9.53 11.76
N ARG A 29 -2.79 -10.83 11.74
CA ARG A 29 -1.86 -11.44 10.78
C ARG A 29 -2.12 -10.86 9.38
N ARG A 30 -1.09 -10.30 8.77
CA ARG A 30 -1.17 -9.76 7.40
C ARG A 30 -0.44 -10.70 6.45
N ARG A 31 -0.94 -10.82 5.23
CA ARG A 31 -0.29 -11.57 4.15
C ARG A 31 0.33 -10.61 3.13
N PRO A 32 1.50 -10.94 2.56
CA PRO A 32 2.14 -10.12 1.54
C PRO A 32 1.35 -10.15 0.22
N VAL A 33 1.44 -9.04 -0.51
CA VAL A 33 0.93 -8.82 -1.86
C VAL A 33 2.05 -8.18 -2.65
N HIS A 34 2.39 -8.80 -3.79
CA HIS A 34 3.37 -8.28 -4.71
C HIS A 34 2.73 -8.19 -6.10
N LEU A 35 2.72 -6.99 -6.71
CA LEU A 35 2.20 -6.77 -8.05
C LEU A 35 3.23 -6.01 -8.86
N ARG A 36 3.47 -6.45 -10.09
CA ARG A 36 4.26 -5.70 -11.05
C ARG A 36 3.36 -5.30 -12.21
N LEU A 37 3.20 -4.01 -12.42
CA LEU A 37 2.22 -3.42 -13.33
C LEU A 37 2.91 -2.38 -14.21
N TYR A 38 2.39 -2.15 -15.41
CA TYR A 38 2.92 -1.12 -16.32
C TYR A 38 1.81 -0.13 -16.69
N MET A 39 1.97 1.12 -16.30
CA MET A 39 1.05 2.23 -16.56
C MET A 39 1.54 3.04 -17.76
N HIS A 40 0.66 3.29 -18.73
CA HIS A 40 0.97 4.04 -19.95
C HIS A 40 0.42 5.47 -19.83
N ASP A 41 1.27 6.42 -19.45
CA ASP A 41 0.94 7.84 -19.32
C ASP A 41 1.09 8.54 -20.67
N VAL A 42 -0.06 8.91 -21.27
CA VAL A 42 -0.12 9.52 -22.60
C VAL A 42 -0.62 10.96 -22.47
N ILE A 43 0.32 11.91 -22.44
CA ILE A 43 0.04 13.33 -22.17
C ILE A 43 -0.33 14.15 -23.42
N GLY A 44 -0.17 13.59 -24.63
CA GLY A 44 -0.37 14.29 -25.89
C GLY A 44 -0.90 13.40 -27.01
N GLY A 45 -1.22 14.00 -28.16
CA GLY A 45 -1.85 13.30 -29.28
C GLY A 45 -3.38 13.18 -29.17
N GLN A 46 -4.00 12.49 -30.13
CA GLN A 46 -5.46 12.31 -30.18
C GLN A 46 -5.98 11.37 -29.09
N GLU A 47 -5.20 10.34 -28.74
CA GLU A 47 -5.56 9.30 -27.76
C GLU A 47 -4.99 9.59 -26.36
N ARG A 48 -4.77 10.86 -26.02
CA ARG A 48 -4.21 11.25 -24.72
C ARG A 48 -5.12 10.84 -23.57
N THR A 49 -4.52 10.26 -22.54
CA THR A 49 -5.19 9.80 -21.32
C THR A 49 -4.92 10.70 -20.12
N ALA A 50 -3.91 11.57 -20.22
CA ALA A 50 -3.53 12.54 -19.21
C ALA A 50 -3.86 13.96 -19.69
N ILE A 51 -4.81 14.61 -19.01
CA ILE A 51 -5.34 15.94 -19.36
C ILE A 51 -5.02 16.94 -18.28
N ARG A 52 -4.29 18.01 -18.63
CA ARG A 52 -4.11 19.17 -17.75
C ARG A 52 -5.45 19.90 -17.60
N LEU A 53 -6.02 19.86 -16.40
CA LEU A 53 -7.29 20.52 -16.07
C LEU A 53 -7.07 21.90 -15.46
N ILE A 54 -6.05 22.02 -14.62
CA ILE A 54 -5.71 23.27 -13.96
C ILE A 54 -4.37 23.73 -14.52
N TRP A 55 -4.39 24.90 -15.14
CA TRP A 55 -3.19 25.64 -15.47
C TRP A 55 -2.79 26.42 -14.22
N GLY A 56 -1.67 26.04 -13.61
CA GLY A 56 -1.19 26.63 -12.37
C GLY A 56 -0.94 28.13 -12.51
N ALA A 57 -1.43 28.92 -11.56
CA ALA A 57 -1.17 30.36 -11.49
C ALA A 57 0.11 30.70 -10.69
N GLY A 58 0.82 29.68 -10.18
CA GLY A 58 2.09 29.85 -9.48
C GLY A 58 3.26 30.15 -10.42
N PRO A 59 4.48 30.30 -9.85
CA PRO A 59 5.67 30.56 -10.65
C PRO A 59 5.89 29.52 -11.74
N ALA A 60 6.38 29.97 -12.89
CA ALA A 60 6.84 29.08 -13.96
C ALA A 60 8.00 28.22 -13.45
N HIS A 61 7.99 26.94 -13.80
CA HIS A 61 8.98 25.99 -13.31
C HIS A 61 10.25 26.04 -14.17
N THR A 62 11.40 26.27 -13.55
CA THR A 62 12.68 26.40 -14.27
C THR A 62 13.16 25.07 -14.87
N SER A 63 12.92 23.95 -14.18
CA SER A 63 13.31 22.62 -14.67
C SER A 63 12.24 21.90 -15.50
N MET A 64 11.04 22.51 -15.67
CA MET A 64 9.94 21.94 -16.45
C MET A 64 9.33 23.03 -17.34
N PRO A 65 9.94 23.31 -18.51
CA PRO A 65 9.47 24.35 -19.42
C PRO A 65 7.99 24.17 -19.80
N GLY A 66 7.23 25.27 -19.80
CA GLY A 66 5.80 25.26 -20.13
C GLY A 66 4.90 24.71 -19.01
N ARG A 67 5.45 24.46 -17.82
CA ARG A 67 4.70 24.07 -16.61
C ARG A 67 4.85 25.13 -15.51
N SER A 68 3.84 25.23 -14.67
CA SER A 68 3.79 26.16 -13.54
C SER A 68 3.39 25.45 -12.25
N PHE A 69 3.84 25.96 -11.11
CA PHE A 69 3.42 25.44 -9.81
C PHE A 69 1.89 25.43 -9.70
N GLY A 70 1.33 24.30 -9.26
CA GLY A 70 -0.10 24.05 -9.18
C GLY A 70 -0.74 23.47 -10.45
N ASP A 71 0.03 23.28 -11.53
CA ASP A 71 -0.47 22.53 -12.69
C ASP A 71 -0.99 21.16 -12.24
N THR A 72 -2.27 20.89 -12.51
CA THR A 72 -2.92 19.63 -12.13
C THR A 72 -3.42 18.90 -13.36
N VAL A 73 -3.10 17.61 -13.42
CA VAL A 73 -3.45 16.70 -14.50
C VAL A 73 -4.36 15.61 -13.93
N ALA A 74 -5.44 15.31 -14.65
CA ALA A 74 -6.23 14.11 -14.43
C ALA A 74 -5.81 13.02 -15.40
N ILE A 75 -5.79 11.77 -14.93
CA ILE A 75 -5.39 10.61 -15.71
C ILE A 75 -6.46 9.53 -15.71
N ASP A 76 -6.55 8.81 -16.82
CA ASP A 76 -7.18 7.51 -16.96
C ASP A 76 -6.28 6.64 -17.86
N ASP A 77 -5.19 6.15 -17.27
CA ASP A 77 -4.10 5.50 -18.01
C ASP A 77 -4.31 4.00 -18.13
N LEU A 78 -3.86 3.41 -19.24
CA LEU A 78 -3.91 1.97 -19.44
C LEU A 78 -2.90 1.28 -18.51
N VAL A 79 -3.30 0.17 -17.88
CA VAL A 79 -2.40 -0.71 -17.12
C VAL A 79 -2.32 -2.08 -17.77
N THR A 80 -1.10 -2.55 -18.03
CA THR A 80 -0.78 -3.82 -18.71
C THR A 80 0.15 -4.73 -17.88
N GLU A 81 0.23 -6.01 -18.25
CA GLU A 81 1.14 -6.99 -17.62
C GLU A 81 2.62 -6.81 -18.00
N GLY A 82 2.88 -6.16 -19.13
CA GLY A 82 4.22 -5.92 -19.66
C GLY A 82 4.35 -4.50 -20.20
N PRO A 83 5.57 -4.02 -20.44
CA PRO A 83 5.84 -2.64 -20.85
C PRO A 83 5.45 -2.36 -22.31
N ASP A 84 5.22 -3.39 -23.12
CA ASP A 84 4.86 -3.22 -24.52
C ASP A 84 3.37 -2.89 -24.67
N SER A 85 3.03 -2.04 -25.63
CA SER A 85 1.63 -1.65 -25.90
C SER A 85 0.74 -2.81 -26.37
N SER A 86 1.34 -3.90 -26.89
CA SER A 86 0.65 -5.14 -27.24
C SER A 86 0.43 -6.07 -26.04
N SER A 87 1.00 -5.74 -24.87
CA SER A 87 0.82 -6.53 -23.65
C SER A 87 -0.64 -6.54 -23.22
N ARG A 88 -1.04 -7.63 -22.57
CA ARG A 88 -2.43 -7.81 -22.14
C ARG A 88 -2.86 -6.68 -21.18
N PRO A 89 -3.98 -5.98 -21.48
CA PRO A 89 -4.60 -5.05 -20.54
C PRO A 89 -5.08 -5.77 -19.27
N ILE A 90 -4.79 -5.20 -18.11
CA ILE A 90 -5.19 -5.73 -16.81
C ILE A 90 -5.79 -4.67 -15.87
N GLY A 91 -5.90 -3.42 -16.31
CA GLY A 91 -6.52 -2.39 -15.50
C GLY A 91 -6.42 -0.98 -16.06
N ARG A 92 -6.75 -0.03 -15.19
CA ARG A 92 -6.65 1.41 -15.41
C ARG A 92 -6.05 2.08 -14.18
N ALA A 93 -5.23 3.11 -14.36
CA ALA A 93 -4.80 3.99 -13.29
C ALA A 93 -5.55 5.31 -13.42
N GLN A 94 -6.34 5.65 -12.40
CA GLN A 94 -7.29 6.77 -12.44
C GLN A 94 -7.05 7.71 -11.29
N GLY A 95 -6.99 9.00 -11.55
CA GLY A 95 -6.81 10.00 -10.50
C GLY A 95 -6.15 11.27 -11.01
N THR A 96 -5.28 11.84 -10.18
CA THR A 96 -4.61 13.11 -10.51
C THR A 96 -3.16 13.12 -10.08
N TYR A 97 -2.37 13.95 -10.74
CA TYR A 97 -1.11 14.43 -10.19
C TYR A 97 -0.98 15.95 -10.34
N MET A 98 -0.27 16.58 -9.41
CA MET A 98 -0.13 18.03 -9.37
C MET A 98 1.33 18.44 -9.12
N LEU A 99 1.82 19.41 -9.89
CA LEU A 99 3.15 20.00 -9.69
C LEU A 99 3.16 20.81 -8.39
N THR A 100 3.86 20.31 -7.36
CA THR A 100 3.75 20.79 -5.97
C THR A 100 5.06 21.30 -5.37
N SER A 101 6.15 21.32 -6.14
CA SER A 101 7.35 22.07 -5.77
C SER A 101 7.54 23.26 -6.69
N GLN A 102 8.01 24.37 -6.13
CA GLN A 102 8.33 25.60 -6.88
C GLN A 102 9.74 25.57 -7.49
N HIS A 103 10.59 24.63 -7.06
CA HIS A 103 12.01 24.61 -7.39
C HIS A 103 12.48 23.29 -7.98
N GLU A 104 11.77 22.20 -7.71
CA GLU A 104 12.13 20.86 -8.13
C GLU A 104 10.99 20.27 -8.97
N ALA A 105 11.33 19.45 -9.97
CA ALA A 105 10.35 18.74 -10.77
C ALA A 105 9.65 17.65 -9.94
N VAL A 106 8.68 18.06 -9.13
CA VAL A 106 8.01 17.21 -8.14
C VAL A 106 6.51 17.31 -8.32
N ILE A 107 5.90 16.15 -8.53
CA ILE A 107 4.46 16.02 -8.52
C ILE A 107 4.01 15.31 -7.23
N VAL A 108 2.83 15.65 -6.75
CA VAL A 108 2.10 14.79 -5.80
C VAL A 108 1.13 13.95 -6.62
N VAL A 109 1.17 12.65 -6.42
CA VAL A 109 0.33 11.67 -7.11
C VAL A 109 -0.77 11.24 -6.14
N SER A 110 -1.99 11.11 -6.65
CA SER A 110 -3.12 10.50 -5.96
C SER A 110 -3.96 9.73 -6.97
N ILE A 111 -3.74 8.43 -7.04
CA ILE A 111 -4.36 7.55 -8.04
C ILE A 111 -4.95 6.30 -7.41
N THR A 112 -5.93 5.72 -8.09
CA THR A 112 -6.46 4.39 -7.83
C THR A 112 -6.19 3.52 -9.06
N VAL A 113 -5.47 2.42 -8.86
CA VAL A 113 -5.27 1.39 -9.86
C VAL A 113 -6.42 0.40 -9.78
N VAL A 114 -7.28 0.39 -10.80
CA VAL A 114 -8.43 -0.51 -10.95
C VAL A 114 -8.00 -1.74 -11.72
N LEU A 115 -8.02 -2.92 -11.08
CA LEU A 115 -7.57 -4.17 -11.68
C LEU A 115 -8.76 -4.94 -12.28
N THR A 116 -8.66 -5.29 -13.55
CA THR A 116 -9.68 -6.02 -14.32
C THR A 116 -9.20 -7.41 -14.78
N GLY A 117 -7.96 -7.79 -14.41
CA GLY A 117 -7.36 -9.07 -14.75
C GLY A 117 -6.64 -9.74 -13.59
N GLY A 118 -6.32 -11.03 -13.78
CA GLY A 118 -5.52 -11.80 -12.82
C GLY A 118 -6.23 -12.09 -11.49
N PRO A 119 -5.49 -12.45 -10.43
CA PRO A 119 -6.04 -12.88 -9.15
C PRO A 119 -6.73 -11.77 -8.35
N TYR A 120 -6.56 -10.51 -8.76
CA TYR A 120 -7.14 -9.33 -8.10
C TYR A 120 -8.18 -8.62 -8.97
N ASN A 121 -8.72 -9.28 -9.99
CA ASN A 121 -9.82 -8.75 -10.80
C ASN A 121 -10.98 -8.23 -9.92
N GLY A 122 -11.43 -7.01 -10.20
CA GLY A 122 -12.46 -6.29 -9.44
C GLY A 122 -11.97 -5.63 -8.15
N SER A 123 -10.66 -5.67 -7.88
CA SER A 123 -10.03 -5.01 -6.73
C SER A 123 -9.33 -3.73 -7.17
N THR A 124 -9.01 -2.86 -6.19
CA THR A 124 -8.24 -1.64 -6.44
C THR A 124 -7.07 -1.51 -5.46
N VAL A 125 -6.04 -0.79 -5.88
CA VAL A 125 -4.94 -0.28 -5.03
C VAL A 125 -4.94 1.23 -5.09
N VAL A 126 -4.85 1.90 -3.94
CA VAL A 126 -4.74 3.36 -3.89
C VAL A 126 -3.29 3.73 -3.61
N VAL A 127 -2.72 4.54 -4.49
CA VAL A 127 -1.34 5.04 -4.38
C VAL A 127 -1.39 6.55 -4.19
N ALA A 128 -0.69 7.04 -3.18
CA ALA A 128 -0.53 8.46 -2.94
C ALA A 128 0.89 8.77 -2.48
N GLY A 129 1.48 9.84 -2.99
CA GLY A 129 2.83 10.22 -2.57
C GLY A 129 3.50 11.29 -3.39
N ARG A 130 4.71 11.65 -2.96
CA ARG A 130 5.57 12.61 -3.64
C ARG A 130 6.43 11.88 -4.67
N ASP A 131 6.40 12.34 -5.90
CA ASP A 131 7.18 11.81 -7.02
C ASP A 131 8.15 12.89 -7.52
N ARG A 132 9.45 12.63 -7.37
CA ARG A 132 10.53 13.40 -8.03
C ARG A 132 10.75 12.78 -9.40
N ILE A 133 10.20 13.40 -10.44
CA ILE A 133 10.00 12.73 -11.75
C ILE A 133 11.28 12.28 -12.46
N TYR A 134 12.44 12.83 -12.08
CA TYR A 134 13.74 12.50 -12.67
C TYR A 134 14.60 11.55 -11.82
N ASP A 135 14.14 11.17 -10.63
CA ASP A 135 14.82 10.16 -9.84
C ASP A 135 14.62 8.78 -10.50
N GLU A 136 15.65 7.94 -10.52
CA GLU A 136 15.63 6.62 -11.17
C GLU A 136 14.53 5.72 -10.59
N THR A 137 14.40 5.72 -9.26
CA THR A 137 13.37 5.00 -8.52
C THR A 137 12.69 5.95 -7.54
N ARG A 138 11.36 5.95 -7.53
CA ARG A 138 10.54 6.79 -6.67
C ARG A 138 9.65 5.92 -5.81
N GLU A 139 9.61 6.19 -4.51
CA GLU A 139 8.78 5.42 -3.58
C GLU A 139 7.53 6.23 -3.20
N LEU A 140 6.36 5.67 -3.48
CA LEU A 140 5.07 6.24 -3.08
C LEU A 140 4.32 5.27 -2.17
N ALA A 141 3.43 5.78 -1.32
CA ALA A 141 2.71 4.94 -0.39
C ALA A 141 1.52 4.25 -1.06
N VAL A 142 1.35 2.96 -0.75
CA VAL A 142 0.07 2.26 -0.91
C VAL A 142 -0.74 2.55 0.34
N VAL A 143 -1.75 3.42 0.20
CA VAL A 143 -2.54 3.94 1.32
C VAL A 143 -3.86 3.19 1.52
N GLY A 144 -4.20 2.27 0.62
CA GLY A 144 -5.43 1.52 0.70
C GLY A 144 -5.66 0.60 -0.48
N GLY A 145 -6.80 -0.07 -0.45
CA GLY A 145 -7.31 -0.87 -1.56
C GLY A 145 -8.72 -1.38 -1.27
N THR A 146 -9.32 -2.00 -2.28
CA THR A 146 -10.69 -2.56 -2.20
C THR A 146 -10.72 -4.01 -2.66
N GLY A 147 -11.87 -4.69 -2.49
CA GLY A 147 -12.04 -6.08 -2.90
C GLY A 147 -11.06 -7.01 -2.17
N ARG A 148 -10.30 -7.79 -2.94
CA ARG A 148 -9.28 -8.72 -2.40
C ARG A 148 -8.04 -7.99 -1.84
N LEU A 149 -7.96 -6.68 -2.05
CA LEU A 149 -6.92 -5.77 -1.57
C LEU A 149 -7.46 -4.79 -0.51
N ARG A 150 -8.60 -5.11 0.10
CA ARG A 150 -9.16 -4.32 1.20
C ARG A 150 -8.11 -4.12 2.29
N GLU A 151 -7.98 -2.87 2.74
CA GLU A 151 -7.00 -2.45 3.76
C GLU A 151 -5.55 -2.73 3.35
N ALA A 152 -5.24 -2.75 2.05
CA ALA A 152 -3.87 -2.82 1.57
C ALA A 152 -3.06 -1.64 2.12
N ALA A 153 -1.86 -1.93 2.62
CA ALA A 153 -0.92 -0.93 3.11
C ALA A 153 0.51 -1.35 2.74
N GLY A 154 1.33 -0.41 2.31
CA GLY A 154 2.70 -0.66 1.88
C GLY A 154 3.24 0.48 1.02
N TYR A 155 4.03 0.15 0.01
CA TYR A 155 4.65 1.10 -0.90
C TYR A 155 4.67 0.58 -2.34
N VAL A 156 4.92 1.47 -3.29
CA VAL A 156 5.22 1.16 -4.67
C VAL A 156 6.57 1.76 -5.03
N LEU A 157 7.41 0.97 -5.68
CA LEU A 157 8.59 1.46 -6.37
C LEU A 157 8.21 1.78 -7.81
N TRP A 158 8.41 3.02 -8.19
CA TRP A 158 7.94 3.58 -9.43
C TRP A 158 9.14 3.98 -10.30
N THR A 159 9.28 3.34 -11.46
CA THR A 159 10.39 3.56 -12.40
C THR A 159 9.86 3.86 -13.80
N THR A 160 10.68 4.54 -14.61
CA THR A 160 10.33 4.82 -16.01
C THR A 160 10.87 3.68 -16.86
N ALA A 161 10.03 2.69 -17.16
CA ALA A 161 10.43 1.49 -17.88
C ALA A 161 10.76 1.79 -19.36
N LYS A 162 9.96 2.65 -20.01
CA LYS A 162 10.20 3.09 -21.39
C LYS A 162 9.76 4.54 -21.59
N VAL A 163 10.52 5.29 -22.38
CA VAL A 163 10.08 6.56 -22.97
C VAL A 163 9.83 6.28 -24.45
N LEU A 164 8.56 6.20 -24.85
CA LEU A 164 8.18 5.91 -26.23
C LEU A 164 8.21 7.17 -27.10
N SER A 165 7.94 8.33 -26.49
CA SER A 165 8.09 9.67 -27.07
C SER A 165 8.04 10.71 -25.95
N ASP A 166 8.23 11.99 -26.28
CA ASP A 166 8.06 13.11 -25.35
C ASP A 166 6.66 13.19 -24.72
N ILE A 167 5.68 12.49 -25.30
CA ILE A 167 4.27 12.52 -24.89
C ILE A 167 3.73 11.16 -24.44
N HIS A 168 4.56 10.13 -24.38
CA HIS A 168 4.15 8.78 -24.00
C HIS A 168 5.25 8.09 -23.21
N MET A 169 5.00 7.88 -21.91
CA MET A 169 5.89 7.20 -21.00
C MET A 169 5.23 5.94 -20.46
N VAL A 170 6.00 4.87 -20.34
CA VAL A 170 5.58 3.63 -19.68
C VAL A 170 6.27 3.57 -18.34
N LEU A 171 5.46 3.53 -17.29
CA LEU A 171 5.86 3.56 -15.90
C LEU A 171 5.65 2.17 -15.29
N GLU A 172 6.69 1.61 -14.70
CA GLU A 172 6.58 0.36 -13.96
C GLU A 172 6.24 0.68 -12.51
N LEU A 173 5.18 0.04 -12.01
CA LEU A 173 4.71 0.09 -10.64
C LEU A 173 4.97 -1.27 -10.01
N ASP A 174 6.03 -1.36 -9.20
CA ASP A 174 6.38 -2.53 -8.40
C ASP A 174 5.82 -2.38 -6.98
N VAL A 175 4.65 -2.95 -6.76
CA VAL A 175 3.82 -2.75 -5.57
C VAL A 175 4.17 -3.81 -4.52
N HIS A 176 4.64 -3.35 -3.36
CA HIS A 176 4.91 -4.15 -2.17
C HIS A 176 3.92 -3.77 -1.08
N ALA A 177 2.90 -4.59 -0.88
CA ALA A 177 1.84 -4.33 0.07
C ALA A 177 1.55 -5.53 0.97
N THR A 178 0.77 -5.28 2.00
CA THR A 178 0.21 -6.31 2.86
C THR A 178 -1.29 -6.10 3.00
N VAL A 179 -2.05 -7.17 3.19
CA VAL A 179 -3.50 -7.13 3.45
C VAL A 179 -3.83 -8.04 4.64
N PRO A 180 -4.95 -7.81 5.35
CA PRO A 180 -5.40 -8.73 6.41
C PRO A 180 -5.51 -10.18 5.91
N ASP A 181 -4.98 -11.12 6.69
CA ASP A 181 -5.10 -12.56 6.43
C ASP A 181 -6.44 -13.07 6.96
N ASN A 182 -7.48 -12.92 6.15
CA ASN A 182 -8.83 -13.36 6.48
C ASN A 182 -9.05 -14.88 6.24
N ASN A 183 -7.99 -15.70 6.20
CA ASN A 183 -8.13 -17.14 6.03
C ASN A 183 -8.52 -17.83 7.36
N PRO A 184 -9.78 -18.28 7.54
CA PRO A 184 -10.23 -18.89 8.79
C PRO A 184 -9.45 -20.17 9.15
N ALA A 185 -8.87 -20.86 8.17
CA ALA A 185 -8.10 -22.08 8.40
C ALA A 185 -6.76 -21.82 9.12
N ALA A 186 -6.11 -20.68 8.86
CA ALA A 186 -4.83 -20.32 9.46
C ALA A 186 -4.99 -19.90 10.93
N ALA A 187 -6.08 -19.21 11.26
CA ALA A 187 -6.43 -18.82 12.63
C ALA A 187 -6.62 -20.06 13.54
N SER A 188 -7.21 -21.14 13.01
CA SER A 188 -7.42 -22.39 13.75
C SER A 188 -6.14 -23.17 14.07
N ARG A 189 -5.08 -23.03 13.25
CA ARG A 189 -3.77 -23.68 13.47
C ARG A 189 -2.94 -22.95 14.53
N ALA A 190 -2.97 -21.62 14.53
CA ALA A 190 -2.29 -20.81 15.53
C ALA A 190 -2.86 -21.03 16.94
N CYS A 191 -4.19 -21.18 17.04
CA CYS A 191 -4.87 -21.47 18.31
C CYS A 191 -4.54 -22.89 18.85
N ARG A 192 -4.20 -23.84 17.98
CA ARG A 192 -3.80 -25.21 18.38
C ARG A 192 -2.33 -25.32 18.78
N SER A 193 -1.44 -24.47 18.26
CA SER A 193 -0.03 -24.46 18.65
C SER A 193 0.22 -23.77 19.99
N SER A 194 -0.65 -22.84 20.41
CA SER A 194 -0.54 -22.15 21.70
C SER A 194 -1.14 -22.95 22.87
N SER A 195 -1.86 -24.04 22.61
CA SER A 195 -2.59 -24.82 23.63
C SER A 195 -1.94 -26.16 24.00
N SER A 196 -0.66 -26.39 23.71
CA SER A 196 0.02 -27.63 24.11
C SER A 196 0.65 -27.47 25.51
N PRO A 197 0.17 -28.16 26.56
CA PRO A 197 0.85 -28.18 27.84
C PRO A 197 2.07 -29.09 27.74
N SER A 198 3.24 -28.59 28.12
CA SER A 198 4.46 -29.38 28.26
C SER A 198 4.22 -30.59 29.15
N SER A 199 4.36 -31.78 28.59
CA SER A 199 4.29 -33.06 29.30
C SER A 199 5.45 -33.15 30.30
N LEU A 200 5.17 -32.91 31.58
CA LEU A 200 6.08 -33.19 32.69
C LEU A 200 6.08 -34.71 32.91
N ALA A 201 7.12 -35.40 32.46
CA ALA A 201 7.31 -36.82 32.72
C ALA A 201 7.66 -37.03 34.21
N MET A 202 6.81 -37.77 34.94
CA MET A 202 7.16 -38.30 36.27
C MET A 202 8.18 -39.44 36.11
N ALA A 203 9.35 -39.28 36.73
CA ALA A 203 10.29 -40.39 36.95
C ALA A 203 9.93 -41.11 38.26
N THR A 204 9.59 -42.39 38.16
CA THR A 204 9.44 -43.30 39.31
C THR A 204 10.80 -43.78 39.79
N ALA A 205 11.11 -43.56 41.07
CA ALA A 205 12.27 -44.14 41.74
C ALA A 205 11.89 -45.49 42.37
N THR A 206 12.58 -46.55 41.96
CA THR A 206 12.61 -47.85 42.62
C THR A 206 13.61 -47.79 43.78
N ALA A 207 13.19 -48.20 44.98
CA ALA A 207 14.10 -48.49 46.09
C ALA A 207 14.15 -50.00 46.33
N SER A 208 15.36 -50.54 46.36
CA SER A 208 15.71 -51.89 46.76
C SER A 208 16.11 -51.93 48.23
N GLU A 209 15.81 -53.08 48.85
CA GLU A 209 16.12 -53.58 50.21
C GLU A 209 15.31 -53.04 51.39
#